data_AF-A0A7W0PQM8-F1
#
_entry.id   AF-A0A7W0PQM8-F1
#
_cell.length_a   1.000
_cell.length_b   1.000
_cell.length_c   1.000
_cell.angle_alpha   90.00
_cell.angle_beta   90.00
_cell.angle_gamma   90.00
#
_symmetry.space_group_name_H-M   'P 1'
#
loop_
_entity.id
_entity.type
_entity.pdbx_description
1 polymer ?
#
loop_
_entity_poly.entity_id
_entity_poly.type
_entity_poly.pdbx_seq_one_letter_code
_entity_poly.pdbx_strand_id
1 'polypeptide(L)'
;MSTETGFTPGGDLDRAANGTRQHLLIDADDTLWENNIYFERAFSEFVSFLNHEHLSTAEIQAVMDEFQIANRGAHGYGARSFAHSLRATYQRVGGVADDDPDLETVEGMGLRILDQEFELLEGVMKTIDVLRPHHDLLIVTKGHLEEQRAKVEHSGIEHHFDAVVIVDEKDDQTYRSIVDSLGLDPRQTWMIGNSPRSDINPAIRAGINAIYIPHPRTWHLEAEDVTEPPDLDQTLLHLPQFRDLAGVFAPRGVMDGQPIER
;
A
#
# COMPACT_ATOMS: atom_id res chain seq x y z
N MET A 1 14.44 1.72 -33.48
CA MET A 1 13.58 0.53 -33.31
C MET A 1 12.68 0.85 -32.13
N SER A 2 11.48 1.33 -32.44
CA SER A 2 10.50 1.81 -31.46
C SER A 2 9.56 0.66 -31.13
N THR A 3 9.42 0.33 -29.85
CA THR A 3 8.35 -0.54 -29.36
C THR A 3 7.21 0.35 -28.90
N GLU A 4 6.23 0.57 -29.78
CA GLU A 4 4.91 1.06 -29.41
C GLU A 4 4.14 -0.09 -28.75
N THR A 5 3.84 0.03 -27.46
CA THR A 5 2.86 -0.82 -26.78
C THR A 5 1.46 -0.26 -27.10
N GLY A 6 0.78 -0.86 -28.07
CA GLY A 6 -0.60 -0.55 -28.40
C GLY A 6 -1.56 -1.09 -27.33
N PHE A 7 -2.04 -0.21 -26.46
CA PHE A 7 -3.21 -0.46 -25.62
C PHE A 7 -4.47 -0.24 -26.47
N THR A 8 -5.29 -1.27 -26.61
CA THR A 8 -6.61 -1.16 -27.27
C THR A 8 -7.66 -1.20 -26.16
N PRO A 9 -8.38 -0.12 -25.86
CA PRO A 9 -9.43 -0.15 -24.85
C PRO A 9 -10.61 -0.95 -25.42
N GLY A 10 -10.87 -2.14 -24.89
CA GLY A 10 -11.95 -3.00 -25.35
C GLY A 10 -12.73 -3.62 -24.19
N GLY A 11 -14.04 -3.41 -24.16
CA GLY A 11 -15.01 -4.16 -23.35
C GLY A 11 -15.16 -3.72 -21.90
N ASP A 12 -14.08 -3.82 -21.11
CA ASP A 12 -14.20 -3.78 -19.65
C ASP A 12 -14.23 -2.37 -19.05
N LEU A 13 -13.54 -1.42 -19.68
CA LEU A 13 -13.63 0.01 -19.32
C LEU A 13 -15.05 0.57 -19.51
N ASP A 14 -15.83 0.01 -20.43
CA ASP A 14 -17.19 0.47 -20.70
C ASP A 14 -18.19 0.12 -19.58
N ARG A 15 -17.91 -0.90 -18.74
CA ARG A 15 -18.76 -1.24 -17.57
C ARG A 15 -18.58 -0.23 -16.44
N ALA A 16 -17.35 0.17 -16.13
CA ALA A 16 -17.06 1.19 -15.11
C ALA A 16 -17.48 2.60 -15.56
N ALA A 17 -17.31 2.92 -16.84
CA ALA A 17 -17.61 4.24 -17.42
C ALA A 17 -19.12 4.52 -17.64
N ASN A 18 -20.02 3.56 -17.36
CA ASN A 18 -21.45 3.67 -17.73
C ASN A 18 -22.31 4.47 -16.73
N GLY A 19 -21.72 5.37 -15.95
CA GLY A 19 -22.43 6.28 -15.03
C GLY A 19 -23.03 5.61 -13.78
N THR A 20 -22.65 4.36 -13.49
CA THR A 20 -23.07 3.67 -12.28
C THR A 20 -22.05 3.92 -11.17
N ARG A 21 -22.51 4.38 -10.00
CA ARG A 21 -21.68 4.59 -8.80
C ARG A 21 -20.92 3.28 -8.47
N GLN A 22 -19.64 3.42 -8.11
CA GLN A 22 -18.74 2.31 -7.77
C GLN A 22 -18.27 2.49 -6.33
N HIS A 23 -17.80 1.40 -5.70
CA HIS A 23 -17.16 1.39 -4.40
C HIS A 23 -15.66 1.17 -4.58
N LEU A 24 -14.86 2.19 -4.25
CA LEU A 24 -13.42 2.18 -4.46
C LEU A 24 -12.71 1.99 -3.11
N LEU A 25 -12.22 0.78 -2.87
CA LEU A 25 -11.42 0.40 -1.73
C LEU A 25 -9.97 0.71 -2.09
N ILE A 26 -9.38 1.69 -1.42
CA ILE A 26 -8.10 2.26 -1.77
C ILE A 26 -7.12 1.95 -0.63
N ASP A 27 -6.02 1.28 -0.98
CA ASP A 27 -4.88 1.14 -0.09
C ASP A 27 -4.26 2.50 0.24
N ALA A 28 -3.61 2.59 1.39
CA ALA A 28 -3.05 3.82 1.91
C ALA A 28 -1.55 3.95 1.62
N ASP A 29 -0.76 3.09 2.27
CA ASP A 29 0.70 3.19 2.30
C ASP A 29 1.29 2.82 0.94
N ASP A 30 2.06 3.72 0.33
CA ASP A 30 2.64 3.60 -1.01
C ASP A 30 1.59 3.55 -2.16
N THR A 31 0.33 3.91 -1.87
CA THR A 31 -0.77 4.08 -2.84
C THR A 31 -1.35 5.49 -2.82
N LEU A 32 -1.59 6.06 -1.64
CA LEU A 32 -2.05 7.44 -1.43
C LEU A 32 -0.93 8.37 -0.97
N TRP A 33 0.06 7.85 -0.24
CA TRP A 33 1.20 8.59 0.30
C TRP A 33 2.45 7.71 0.36
N GLU A 34 3.61 8.34 0.42
CA GLU A 34 4.88 7.63 0.63
C GLU A 34 4.90 6.96 2.02
N ASN A 35 5.38 5.73 2.09
CA ASN A 35 5.53 5.03 3.37
C ASN A 35 6.82 4.20 3.46
N ASN A 36 7.06 3.25 2.54
CA ASN A 36 8.19 2.34 2.68
C ASN A 36 9.55 3.05 2.56
N ILE A 37 9.61 4.23 1.91
CA ILE A 37 10.82 5.05 1.86
C ILE A 37 11.38 5.39 3.25
N TYR A 38 10.53 5.55 4.27
CA TYR A 38 10.96 5.86 5.63
C TYR A 38 11.58 4.65 6.34
N PHE A 39 11.04 3.45 6.08
CA PHE A 39 11.62 2.18 6.55
C PHE A 39 12.98 1.92 5.90
N GLU A 40 13.12 2.15 4.60
CA GLU A 40 14.39 2.03 3.88
C GLU A 40 15.45 3.01 4.40
N ARG A 41 15.05 4.27 4.69
CA ARG A 41 15.95 5.27 5.29
C ARG A 41 16.42 4.85 6.68
N ALA A 42 15.50 4.39 7.54
CA ALA A 42 15.83 3.90 8.87
C ALA A 42 16.75 2.67 8.83
N PHE A 43 16.49 1.72 7.91
CA PHE A 43 17.37 0.58 7.69
C PHE A 43 18.76 1.00 7.19
N SER A 44 18.83 1.94 6.24
CA SER A 44 20.11 2.44 5.74
C SER A 44 20.92 3.13 6.82
N GLU A 45 20.27 3.89 7.70
CA GLU A 45 20.91 4.49 8.88
C GLU A 45 21.42 3.42 9.84
N PHE A 46 20.60 2.40 10.13
CA PHE A 46 20.98 1.27 10.97
C PHE A 46 22.21 0.54 10.43
N VAL A 47 22.25 0.24 9.14
CA VAL A 47 23.40 -0.41 8.50
C VAL A 47 24.66 0.47 8.58
N SER A 48 24.50 1.79 8.39
CA SER A 48 25.61 2.74 8.55
C SER A 48 26.09 2.83 10.00
N PHE A 49 25.19 2.74 10.97
CA PHE A 49 25.52 2.74 12.40
C PHE A 49 26.25 1.47 12.81
N LEU A 50 25.73 0.30 12.39
CA LEU A 50 26.34 -1.00 12.65
C LEU A 50 27.74 -1.10 12.03
N ASN A 51 27.93 -0.52 10.83
CA ASN A 51 29.20 -0.45 10.11
C ASN A 51 29.96 -1.81 10.12
N HIS A 52 29.25 -2.90 9.84
CA HIS A 52 29.77 -4.25 10.04
C HIS A 52 30.94 -4.57 9.10
N GLU A 53 32.03 -5.12 9.62
CA GLU A 53 33.26 -5.36 8.84
C GLU A 53 33.17 -6.52 7.83
N HIS A 54 32.11 -7.32 7.87
CA HIS A 54 32.06 -8.64 7.25
C HIS A 54 30.75 -8.95 6.54
N LEU A 55 29.62 -8.53 7.10
CA LEU A 55 28.32 -8.74 6.47
C LEU A 55 28.01 -7.57 5.55
N SER A 56 27.54 -7.91 4.36
CA SER A 56 26.93 -6.97 3.44
C SER A 56 25.58 -6.48 3.94
N THR A 57 25.11 -5.35 3.39
CA THR A 57 23.76 -4.83 3.61
C THR A 57 22.68 -5.89 3.34
N ALA A 58 22.85 -6.69 2.30
CA ALA A 58 21.89 -7.74 1.94
C ALA A 58 21.86 -8.88 2.97
N GLU A 59 23.01 -9.28 3.52
CA GLU A 59 23.06 -10.29 4.58
C GLU A 59 22.45 -9.77 5.89
N ILE A 60 22.68 -8.50 6.23
CA ILE A 60 22.04 -7.86 7.38
C ILE A 60 20.51 -7.78 7.18
N GLN A 61 20.06 -7.43 5.97
CA GLN A 61 18.63 -7.40 5.63
C GLN A 61 18.00 -8.80 5.78
N ALA A 62 18.69 -9.85 5.31
CA ALA A 62 18.19 -11.22 5.44
C ALA A 62 17.99 -11.62 6.91
N VAL A 63 18.93 -11.28 7.79
CA VAL A 63 18.76 -11.50 9.24
C VAL A 63 17.58 -10.71 9.80
N MET A 64 17.41 -9.46 9.37
CA MET A 64 16.28 -8.65 9.79
C MET A 64 14.94 -9.20 9.31
N ASP A 65 14.88 -9.74 8.09
CA ASP A 65 13.67 -10.33 7.53
C ASP A 65 13.22 -11.56 8.32
N GLU A 66 14.14 -12.38 8.84
CA GLU A 66 13.82 -13.49 9.74
C GLU A 66 13.06 -12.99 10.98
N PHE A 67 13.54 -11.90 11.60
CA PHE A 67 12.87 -11.30 12.75
C PHE A 67 11.53 -10.67 12.38
N GLN A 68 11.46 -9.93 11.26
CA GLN A 68 10.21 -9.34 10.82
C GLN A 68 9.14 -10.41 10.57
N ILE A 69 9.48 -11.51 9.90
CA ILE A 69 8.57 -12.63 9.65
C ILE A 69 8.15 -13.30 10.95
N ALA A 70 9.10 -13.60 11.84
CA ALA A 70 8.82 -14.25 13.12
C ALA A 70 7.93 -13.39 14.04
N ASN A 71 8.10 -12.06 13.97
CA ASN A 71 7.42 -11.11 14.83
C ASN A 71 6.04 -10.69 14.31
N ARG A 72 5.68 -10.97 13.04
CA ARG A 72 4.36 -10.61 12.47
C ARG A 72 3.19 -10.99 13.39
N GLY A 73 3.21 -12.20 13.95
CA GLY A 73 2.13 -12.67 14.81
C GLY A 73 2.12 -12.08 16.23
N ALA A 74 3.28 -11.71 16.77
CA ALA A 74 3.40 -11.23 18.16
C ALA A 74 3.37 -9.71 18.28
N HIS A 75 3.92 -9.01 17.29
CA HIS A 75 4.13 -7.56 17.28
C HIS A 75 3.40 -6.85 16.12
N GLY A 76 2.77 -7.60 15.22
CA GLY A 76 2.05 -7.04 14.09
C GLY A 76 2.98 -6.33 13.08
N TYR A 77 2.44 -5.29 12.46
CA TYR A 77 3.12 -4.45 11.47
C TYR A 77 3.31 -3.03 12.00
N GLY A 78 4.16 -2.26 11.33
CA GLY A 78 4.38 -0.85 11.63
C GLY A 78 5.75 -0.55 12.22
N ALA A 79 5.95 0.71 12.58
CA ALA A 79 7.26 1.25 12.98
C ALA A 79 7.79 0.58 14.27
N ARG A 80 6.90 0.23 15.20
CA ARG A 80 7.28 -0.43 16.46
C ARG A 80 7.79 -1.86 16.24
N SER A 81 7.07 -2.65 15.45
CA SER A 81 7.49 -4.02 15.07
C SER A 81 8.81 -3.99 14.31
N PHE A 82 9.00 -3.00 13.45
CA PHE A 82 10.25 -2.75 12.75
C PHE A 82 11.40 -2.38 13.70
N ALA A 83 11.17 -1.48 14.66
CA ALA A 83 12.17 -1.09 15.67
C ALA A 83 12.61 -2.28 16.54
N HIS A 84 11.68 -3.15 16.94
CA HIS A 84 12.02 -4.40 17.63
C HIS A 84 12.87 -5.34 16.75
N SER A 85 12.58 -5.39 15.45
CA SER A 85 13.36 -6.18 14.51
C SER A 85 14.77 -5.61 14.31
N LEU A 86 14.94 -4.28 14.25
CA LEU A 86 16.26 -3.63 14.25
C LEU A 86 17.07 -3.98 15.50
N ARG A 87 16.45 -3.88 16.68
CA ARG A 87 17.07 -4.23 17.95
C ARG A 87 17.55 -5.68 17.95
N ALA A 88 16.68 -6.62 17.55
CA ALA A 88 17.01 -8.04 17.50
C ALA A 88 18.14 -8.34 16.48
N THR A 89 18.12 -7.68 15.32
CA THR A 89 19.19 -7.79 14.32
C THR A 89 20.51 -7.24 14.86
N TYR A 90 20.51 -6.09 15.53
CA TYR A 90 21.72 -5.52 16.14
C TYR A 90 22.34 -6.47 17.16
N GLN A 91 21.54 -7.04 18.05
CA GLN A 91 22.01 -8.02 19.03
C GLN A 91 22.59 -9.26 18.35
N ARG A 92 21.88 -9.81 17.35
CA ARG A 92 22.30 -11.01 16.63
C ARG A 92 23.59 -10.81 15.85
N VAL A 93 23.68 -9.72 15.11
CA VAL A 93 24.78 -9.45 14.17
C VAL A 93 25.98 -8.82 14.90
N GLY A 94 25.74 -7.87 15.80
CA GLY A 94 26.78 -7.23 16.61
C GLY A 94 27.31 -8.11 17.74
N GLY A 95 26.58 -9.17 18.13
CA GLY A 95 26.96 -10.05 19.23
C GLY A 95 26.98 -9.35 20.59
N VAL A 96 26.13 -8.32 20.76
CA VAL A 96 26.07 -7.48 21.96
C VAL A 96 25.14 -8.06 23.02
N ALA A 97 25.32 -7.64 24.27
CA ALA A 97 24.50 -8.04 25.40
C ALA A 97 23.14 -7.31 25.42
N ASP A 98 22.20 -7.76 26.27
CA ASP A 98 20.86 -7.16 26.40
C ASP A 98 20.86 -5.76 27.02
N ASP A 99 21.93 -5.40 27.74
CA ASP A 99 22.13 -4.11 28.41
C ASP A 99 23.07 -3.17 27.65
N ASP A 100 23.34 -3.47 26.38
CA ASP A 100 24.16 -2.61 25.53
C ASP A 100 23.50 -1.22 25.36
N PRO A 101 24.21 -0.11 25.65
CA PRO A 101 23.64 1.24 25.60
C PRO A 101 23.22 1.67 24.20
N ASP A 102 23.75 1.07 23.14
CA ASP A 102 23.42 1.42 21.76
C ASP A 102 22.06 0.85 21.32
N LEU A 103 21.47 -0.08 22.08
CA LEU A 103 20.15 -0.64 21.79
C LEU A 103 19.05 0.42 21.76
N GLU A 104 19.11 1.43 22.65
CA GLU A 104 18.16 2.55 22.64
C GLU A 104 18.31 3.39 21.37
N THR A 105 19.54 3.60 20.91
CA THR A 105 19.82 4.33 19.66
C THR A 105 19.26 3.58 18.45
N VAL A 106 19.48 2.27 18.37
CA VAL A 106 18.99 1.40 17.29
C VAL A 106 17.46 1.36 17.27
N GLU A 107 16.81 1.17 18.41
CA GLU A 107 15.36 1.18 18.52
C GLU A 107 14.79 2.55 18.11
N GLY A 108 15.46 3.63 18.52
CA GLY A 108 15.14 5.00 18.12
C GLY A 108 15.17 5.23 16.61
N MET A 109 16.01 4.53 15.84
CA MET A 109 16.03 4.64 14.37
C MET A 109 14.72 4.19 13.74
N GLY A 110 14.16 3.08 14.22
CA GLY A 110 12.87 2.59 13.75
C GLY A 110 11.70 3.45 14.23
N LEU A 111 11.74 3.92 15.48
CA LEU A 111 10.65 4.71 16.06
C LEU A 111 10.50 6.10 15.43
N ARG A 112 11.57 6.71 14.90
CA ARG A 112 11.50 8.00 14.18
C ARG A 112 10.63 7.96 12.92
N ILE A 113 10.25 6.78 12.43
CA ILE A 113 9.28 6.64 11.34
C ILE A 113 7.92 7.23 11.74
N LEU A 114 7.55 7.16 13.03
CA LEU A 114 6.30 7.72 13.55
C LEU A 114 6.24 9.26 13.48
N ASP A 115 7.41 9.91 13.39
CA ASP A 115 7.54 11.38 13.39
C ASP A 115 7.78 11.95 11.98
N GLN A 116 7.72 11.13 10.93
CA GLN A 116 8.02 11.58 9.57
C GLN A 116 6.94 12.52 9.03
N GLU A 117 7.38 13.52 8.26
CA GLU A 117 6.46 14.39 7.53
C GLU A 117 5.67 13.56 6.52
N PHE A 118 4.36 13.83 6.48
CA PHE A 118 3.41 13.13 5.66
C PHE A 118 3.39 13.72 4.24
N GLU A 119 3.58 12.89 3.22
CA GLU A 119 3.64 13.32 1.80
C GLU A 119 2.68 12.49 0.94
N LEU A 120 1.64 13.14 0.41
CA LEU A 120 0.74 12.51 -0.57
C LEU A 120 1.45 12.30 -1.91
N LEU A 121 1.18 11.18 -2.56
CA LEU A 121 1.70 10.92 -3.89
C LEU A 121 1.13 11.90 -4.93
N GLU A 122 1.92 12.17 -5.96
CA GLU A 122 1.60 13.19 -6.97
C GLU A 122 0.28 12.89 -7.71
N GLY A 123 -0.69 13.79 -7.58
CA GLY A 123 -1.99 13.70 -8.25
C GLY A 123 -3.09 13.01 -7.45
N VAL A 124 -2.80 12.50 -6.24
CA VAL A 124 -3.79 11.84 -5.37
C VAL A 124 -4.97 12.78 -5.05
N MET A 125 -4.70 13.98 -4.53
CA MET A 125 -5.77 14.94 -4.19
C MET A 125 -6.68 15.29 -5.37
N LYS A 126 -6.06 15.65 -6.50
CA LYS A 126 -6.81 16.01 -7.72
C LYS A 126 -7.70 14.86 -8.20
N THR A 127 -7.23 13.63 -8.05
CA THR A 127 -7.97 12.44 -8.45
C THR A 127 -9.12 12.17 -7.50
N ILE A 128 -8.89 12.24 -6.19
CA ILE A 128 -9.94 12.12 -5.17
C ILE A 128 -11.05 13.15 -5.40
N ASP A 129 -10.70 14.41 -5.67
CA ASP A 129 -11.67 15.48 -5.96
C ASP A 129 -12.56 15.18 -7.17
N VAL A 130 -12.00 14.52 -8.19
CA VAL A 130 -12.72 14.11 -9.40
C VAL A 130 -13.63 12.91 -9.14
N LEU A 131 -13.18 11.93 -8.35
CA LEU A 131 -13.90 10.68 -8.14
C LEU A 131 -15.01 10.79 -7.09
N ARG A 132 -14.76 11.53 -6.01
CA ARG A 132 -15.63 11.61 -4.84
C ARG A 132 -17.09 11.99 -5.14
N PRO A 133 -17.40 12.93 -6.05
CA PRO A 133 -18.79 13.26 -6.37
C PRO A 133 -19.59 12.10 -6.98
N HIS A 134 -18.92 11.11 -7.57
CA HIS A 134 -19.53 10.07 -8.39
C HIS A 134 -19.41 8.66 -7.78
N HIS A 135 -18.46 8.45 -6.87
CA HIS A 135 -18.14 7.15 -6.28
C HIS A 135 -18.09 7.21 -4.75
N ASP A 136 -18.19 6.03 -4.13
CA ASP A 136 -17.91 5.86 -2.71
C ASP A 136 -16.42 5.52 -2.56
N LEU A 137 -15.72 6.25 -1.70
CA LEU A 137 -14.29 6.09 -1.50
C LEU A 137 -14.05 5.55 -0.09
N LEU A 138 -13.32 4.45 0.03
CA LEU A 138 -12.98 3.84 1.30
C LEU A 138 -11.47 3.64 1.38
N ILE A 139 -10.88 3.98 2.52
CA ILE A 139 -9.50 3.55 2.81
C ILE A 139 -9.57 2.13 3.38
N VAL A 140 -8.82 1.20 2.81
CA VAL A 140 -8.62 -0.13 3.38
C VAL A 140 -7.13 -0.34 3.56
N THR A 141 -6.66 -0.28 4.80
CA THR A 141 -5.23 -0.37 5.13
C THR A 141 -4.94 -1.45 6.15
N LYS A 142 -3.76 -2.03 6.04
CA LYS A 142 -3.25 -3.07 6.94
C LYS A 142 -2.28 -2.45 7.93
N GLY A 143 -2.36 -2.85 9.20
CA GLY A 143 -1.33 -2.54 10.19
C GLY A 143 -1.89 -2.12 11.54
N HIS A 144 -1.02 -1.60 12.40
CA HIS A 144 -1.40 -1.24 13.76
C HIS A 144 -2.45 -0.11 13.77
N LEU A 145 -3.56 -0.33 14.50
CA LEU A 145 -4.72 0.56 14.51
C LEU A 145 -4.37 2.01 14.81
N GLU A 146 -3.58 2.25 15.86
CA GLU A 146 -3.22 3.60 16.28
C GLU A 146 -2.28 4.29 15.28
N GLU A 147 -1.35 3.53 14.68
CA GLU A 147 -0.40 4.08 13.71
C GLU A 147 -1.13 4.47 12.41
N GLN A 148 -2.03 3.61 11.92
CA GLN A 148 -2.79 3.89 10.71
C GLN A 148 -3.84 4.99 10.92
N ARG A 149 -4.48 5.07 12.10
CA ARG A 149 -5.35 6.21 12.42
C ARG A 149 -4.60 7.52 12.43
N ALA A 150 -3.42 7.55 13.06
CA ALA A 150 -2.59 8.74 13.07
C ALA A 150 -2.21 9.15 11.64
N LYS A 151 -1.77 8.23 10.79
CA LYS A 151 -1.45 8.52 9.38
C LYS A 151 -2.64 9.11 8.63
N VAL A 152 -3.82 8.51 8.76
CA VAL A 152 -5.05 9.01 8.12
C VAL A 152 -5.41 10.41 8.62
N GLU A 153 -5.29 10.69 9.91
CA GLU A 153 -5.53 12.03 10.46
C GLU A 153 -4.52 13.07 9.91
N HIS A 154 -3.22 12.73 9.91
CA HIS A 154 -2.16 13.61 9.41
C HIS A 154 -2.23 13.84 7.90
N SER A 155 -2.83 12.91 7.15
CA SER A 155 -3.03 13.06 5.72
C SER A 155 -3.88 14.26 5.35
N GLY A 156 -4.79 14.66 6.25
CA GLY A 156 -5.79 15.68 5.99
C GLY A 156 -6.86 15.27 4.97
N ILE A 157 -6.84 14.05 4.42
CA ILE A 157 -7.76 13.62 3.35
C ILE A 157 -8.92 12.75 3.84
N GLU A 158 -8.95 12.39 5.14
CA GLU A 158 -9.97 11.51 5.73
C GLU A 158 -11.41 11.93 5.36
N HIS A 159 -11.69 13.23 5.39
CA HIS A 159 -13.00 13.80 5.09
C HIS A 159 -13.49 13.58 3.65
N HIS A 160 -12.61 13.16 2.73
CA HIS A 160 -12.99 12.75 1.38
C HIS A 160 -13.49 11.30 1.32
N PHE A 161 -13.24 10.48 2.34
CA PHE A 161 -13.60 9.07 2.34
C PHE A 161 -14.87 8.82 3.16
N ASP A 162 -15.69 7.87 2.69
CA ASP A 162 -16.92 7.44 3.36
C ASP A 162 -16.62 6.56 4.59
N ALA A 163 -15.50 5.84 4.57
CA ALA A 163 -15.04 5.02 5.67
C ALA A 163 -13.53 4.75 5.61
N VAL A 164 -12.97 4.44 6.78
CA VAL A 164 -11.58 3.98 6.96
C VAL A 164 -11.63 2.63 7.66
N VAL A 165 -11.16 1.60 6.97
CA VAL A 165 -11.12 0.23 7.45
C VAL A 165 -9.66 -0.16 7.69
N ILE A 166 -9.30 -0.36 8.96
CA ILE A 166 -7.96 -0.80 9.36
C ILE A 166 -8.06 -2.25 9.80
N VAL A 167 -7.25 -3.11 9.17
CA VAL A 167 -7.27 -4.56 9.38
C VAL A 167 -5.90 -5.08 9.79
N ASP A 168 -5.87 -6.21 10.49
CA ASP A 168 -4.60 -6.88 10.83
C ASP A 168 -3.98 -7.54 9.58
N GLU A 169 -4.82 -8.13 8.72
CA GLU A 169 -4.42 -8.79 7.49
C GLU A 169 -5.43 -8.55 6.37
N LYS A 170 -4.90 -8.38 5.14
CA LYS A 170 -5.70 -8.31 3.92
C LYS A 170 -5.66 -9.67 3.23
N ASP A 171 -6.50 -10.58 3.69
CA ASP A 171 -6.75 -11.87 3.03
C ASP A 171 -8.14 -11.89 2.37
N ASP A 172 -8.46 -12.97 1.66
CA ASP A 172 -9.74 -13.10 0.97
C ASP A 172 -10.92 -13.18 1.93
N GLN A 173 -10.73 -13.62 3.17
CA GLN A 173 -11.78 -13.61 4.19
C GLN A 173 -12.04 -12.20 4.70
N THR A 174 -11.00 -11.40 4.91
CA THR A 174 -11.11 -9.98 5.27
C THR A 174 -11.89 -9.22 4.21
N TYR A 175 -11.54 -9.37 2.93
CA TYR A 175 -12.24 -8.67 1.85
C TYR A 175 -13.71 -9.08 1.74
N ARG A 176 -14.03 -10.38 1.84
CA ARG A 176 -15.43 -10.83 1.90
C ARG A 176 -16.18 -10.21 3.08
N SER A 177 -15.54 -10.14 4.24
CA SER A 177 -16.13 -9.53 5.45
C SER A 177 -16.39 -8.04 5.29
N ILE A 178 -15.47 -7.30 4.64
CA ILE A 178 -15.65 -5.87 4.34
C ILE A 178 -16.86 -5.68 3.42
N VAL A 179 -16.93 -6.43 2.32
CA VAL A 179 -18.05 -6.38 1.37
C VAL A 179 -19.37 -6.69 2.05
N ASP A 180 -19.44 -7.78 2.82
CA ASP A 180 -20.66 -8.22 3.50
C ASP A 180 -21.11 -7.20 4.57
N SER A 181 -20.19 -6.70 5.39
CA SER A 181 -20.50 -5.78 6.49
C SER A 181 -20.95 -4.40 6.02
N LEU A 182 -20.44 -3.95 4.87
CA LEU A 182 -20.79 -2.66 4.27
C LEU A 182 -21.91 -2.78 3.21
N GLY A 183 -22.35 -4.01 2.89
CA GLY A 183 -23.41 -4.26 1.92
C GLY A 183 -23.03 -3.87 0.49
N LEU A 184 -21.75 -4.03 0.12
CA LEU A 184 -21.24 -3.65 -1.20
C LEU A 184 -21.59 -4.72 -2.25
N ASP A 185 -21.81 -4.32 -3.50
CA ASP A 185 -21.88 -5.28 -4.61
C ASP A 185 -20.45 -5.60 -5.09
N PRO A 186 -19.97 -6.86 -5.01
CA PRO A 186 -18.64 -7.24 -5.50
C PRO A 186 -18.36 -6.81 -6.94
N ARG A 187 -19.38 -6.82 -7.80
CA ARG A 187 -19.25 -6.45 -9.22
C ARG A 187 -19.05 -4.94 -9.43
N GLN A 188 -19.41 -4.13 -8.45
CA GLN A 188 -19.24 -2.67 -8.45
C GLN A 188 -18.14 -2.21 -7.49
N THR A 189 -17.43 -3.16 -6.89
CA THR A 189 -16.39 -2.92 -5.89
C THR A 189 -15.03 -3.15 -6.51
N TRP A 190 -14.08 -2.29 -6.18
CA TRP A 190 -12.71 -2.31 -6.70
C TRP A 190 -11.71 -2.17 -5.56
N MET A 191 -10.74 -3.08 -5.48
CA MET A 191 -9.55 -2.88 -4.65
C MET A 191 -8.44 -2.23 -5.47
N ILE A 192 -7.90 -1.13 -4.99
CA ILE A 192 -6.87 -0.33 -5.66
C ILE A 192 -5.66 -0.28 -4.72
N GLY A 193 -4.50 -0.75 -5.18
CA GLY A 193 -3.30 -0.74 -4.35
C GLY A 193 -2.03 -1.17 -5.06
N ASN A 194 -0.93 -1.13 -4.32
CA ASN A 194 0.44 -1.36 -4.79
C ASN A 194 1.00 -2.74 -4.42
N SER A 195 0.29 -3.55 -3.62
CA SER A 195 0.74 -4.87 -3.21
C SER A 195 -0.07 -5.97 -3.90
N PRO A 196 0.55 -6.79 -4.78
CA PRO A 196 -0.09 -7.99 -5.30
C PRO A 196 -0.52 -8.96 -4.19
N ARG A 197 0.33 -9.11 -3.16
CA ARG A 197 0.13 -10.04 -2.05
C ARG A 197 -1.05 -9.65 -1.15
N SER A 198 -1.19 -8.36 -0.84
CA SER A 198 -2.18 -7.86 0.12
C SER A 198 -3.39 -7.21 -0.54
N ASP A 199 -3.23 -6.49 -1.64
CA ASP A 199 -4.34 -5.75 -2.26
C ASP A 199 -4.98 -6.53 -3.42
N ILE A 200 -4.18 -7.04 -4.34
CA ILE A 200 -4.69 -7.51 -5.63
C ILE A 200 -5.16 -8.96 -5.57
N ASN A 201 -4.26 -9.88 -5.25
CA ASN A 201 -4.55 -11.32 -5.28
C ASN A 201 -5.66 -11.70 -4.29
N PRO A 202 -5.70 -11.17 -3.04
CA PRO A 202 -6.79 -11.49 -2.11
C PRO A 202 -8.14 -10.88 -2.54
N ALA A 203 -8.18 -9.68 -3.12
CA ALA A 203 -9.41 -9.09 -3.64
C ALA A 203 -9.98 -9.90 -4.81
N ILE A 204 -9.12 -10.37 -5.73
CA ILE A 204 -9.51 -11.26 -6.82
C ILE A 204 -10.11 -12.56 -6.25
N ARG A 205 -9.45 -13.20 -5.27
CA ARG A 205 -9.98 -14.40 -4.59
C ARG A 205 -11.28 -14.14 -3.82
N ALA A 206 -11.53 -12.90 -3.42
CA ALA A 206 -12.77 -12.48 -2.75
C ALA A 206 -13.91 -12.18 -3.73
N GLY A 207 -13.68 -12.20 -5.05
CA GLY A 207 -14.72 -11.92 -6.05
C GLY A 207 -14.87 -10.43 -6.40
N ILE A 208 -13.92 -9.60 -6.00
CA ILE A 208 -13.92 -8.14 -6.21
C ILE A 208 -13.01 -7.82 -7.41
N ASN A 209 -13.29 -6.72 -8.12
CA ASN A 209 -12.39 -6.20 -9.15
C ASN A 209 -11.11 -5.64 -8.53
N ALA A 210 -10.04 -5.53 -9.31
CA ALA A 210 -8.78 -4.99 -8.81
C ALA A 210 -8.10 -4.02 -9.80
N ILE A 211 -7.41 -3.02 -9.25
CA ILE A 211 -6.51 -2.15 -10.00
C ILE A 211 -5.15 -2.18 -9.31
N TYR A 212 -4.16 -2.71 -10.02
CA TYR A 212 -2.79 -2.69 -9.57
C TYR A 212 -2.08 -1.42 -10.02
N ILE A 213 -1.57 -0.66 -9.05
CA ILE A 213 -0.73 0.52 -9.27
C ILE A 213 0.63 0.25 -8.62
N PRO A 214 1.66 -0.16 -9.37
CA PRO A 214 2.94 -0.52 -8.79
C PRO A 214 3.63 0.71 -8.17
N HIS A 215 4.18 0.53 -6.97
CA HIS A 215 5.10 1.49 -6.36
C HIS A 215 6.54 0.98 -6.49
N PRO A 216 7.52 1.81 -6.91
CA PRO A 216 8.90 1.35 -7.10
C PRO A 216 9.59 0.91 -5.81
N ARG A 217 9.04 1.30 -4.66
CA ARG A 217 9.53 0.94 -3.33
C ARG A 217 8.51 0.12 -2.54
N THR A 218 7.62 -0.64 -3.19
CA THR A 218 6.77 -1.59 -2.45
C THR A 218 7.67 -2.50 -1.59
N TRP A 219 7.28 -2.72 -0.33
CA TRP A 219 8.04 -3.56 0.60
C TRP A 219 8.32 -4.94 0.00
N HIS A 220 9.58 -5.37 0.01
CA HIS A 220 10.01 -6.59 -0.68
C HIS A 220 9.34 -7.87 -0.15
N LEU A 221 8.88 -7.89 1.11
CA LEU A 221 8.14 -9.03 1.66
C LEU A 221 6.67 -9.08 1.18
N GLU A 222 6.21 -8.06 0.47
CA GLU A 222 4.91 -8.01 -0.23
C GLU A 222 5.03 -8.36 -1.72
N ALA A 223 6.24 -8.68 -2.20
CA ALA A 223 6.46 -9.09 -3.58
C ALA A 223 5.77 -10.44 -3.87
N GLU A 224 4.86 -10.43 -4.81
CA GLU A 224 4.17 -11.59 -5.36
C GLU A 224 3.80 -11.28 -6.81
N ASP A 225 3.67 -12.30 -7.66
CA ASP A 225 3.13 -12.10 -9.00
C ASP A 225 1.63 -11.82 -8.92
N VAL A 226 1.13 -10.92 -9.78
CA VAL A 226 -0.31 -10.67 -9.90
C VAL A 226 -0.96 -11.90 -10.53
N THR A 227 -2.01 -12.40 -9.88
CA THR A 227 -2.79 -13.55 -10.35
C THR A 227 -3.94 -13.06 -11.23
N GLU A 228 -4.14 -13.71 -12.37
CA GLU A 228 -5.29 -13.42 -13.24
C GLU A 228 -6.62 -13.83 -12.58
N PRO A 229 -7.71 -13.05 -12.78
CA PRO A 229 -9.02 -13.44 -12.28
C PRO A 229 -9.50 -14.79 -12.85
N PRO A 230 -10.04 -15.68 -12.00
CA PRO A 230 -10.57 -16.96 -12.46
C PRO A 230 -11.95 -16.83 -13.14
N ASP A 231 -12.69 -15.75 -12.85
CA ASP A 231 -14.01 -15.45 -13.42
C ASP A 231 -13.89 -14.38 -14.52
N LEU A 232 -14.55 -14.61 -15.65
CA LEU A 232 -14.59 -13.67 -16.78
C LEU A 232 -15.39 -12.39 -16.47
N ASP A 233 -16.21 -12.40 -15.41
CA ASP A 233 -16.97 -11.23 -14.98
C ASP A 233 -16.18 -10.31 -14.03
N GLN A 234 -14.99 -10.71 -13.56
CA GLN A 234 -14.10 -9.87 -12.75
C GLN A 234 -13.10 -9.12 -13.65
N THR A 235 -12.83 -7.88 -13.31
CA THR A 235 -11.85 -7.06 -14.03
C THR A 235 -10.60 -6.83 -13.18
N LEU A 236 -9.44 -7.03 -13.80
CA LEU A 236 -8.13 -6.60 -13.30
C LEU A 236 -7.57 -5.55 -14.26
N LEU A 237 -7.22 -4.36 -13.75
CA LEU A 237 -6.54 -3.32 -14.51
C LEU A 237 -5.14 -3.08 -13.94
N HIS A 238 -4.22 -2.73 -14.83
CA HIS A 238 -2.89 -2.25 -14.47
C HIS A 238 -2.79 -0.78 -14.87
N LEU A 239 -2.62 0.10 -13.88
CA LEU A 239 -2.45 1.53 -14.11
C LEU A 239 -1.05 1.94 -13.66
N PRO A 240 -0.36 2.83 -14.39
CA PRO A 240 0.98 3.25 -13.99
C PRO A 240 0.95 4.19 -12.79
N GLN A 241 -0.11 4.99 -12.61
CA GLN A 241 -0.21 5.97 -11.54
C GLN A 241 -1.65 6.11 -11.01
N PHE A 242 -1.78 6.59 -9.77
CA PHE A 242 -3.08 6.86 -9.14
C PHE A 242 -3.95 7.83 -9.95
N ARG A 243 -3.34 8.82 -10.61
CA ARG A 243 -4.07 9.81 -11.45
C ARG A 243 -4.85 9.19 -12.60
N ASP A 244 -4.46 8.00 -13.06
CA ASP A 244 -5.08 7.34 -14.19
C ASP A 244 -6.45 6.73 -13.84
N LEU A 245 -6.78 6.64 -12.53
CA LEU A 245 -8.12 6.27 -12.07
C LEU A 245 -9.19 7.22 -12.61
N ALA A 246 -8.86 8.49 -12.84
CA ALA A 246 -9.78 9.45 -13.46
C ALA A 246 -10.16 9.02 -14.90
N GLY A 247 -9.26 8.37 -15.63
CA GLY A 247 -9.57 7.83 -16.96
C GLY A 247 -10.51 6.62 -16.94
N VAL A 248 -10.59 5.91 -15.82
CA VAL A 248 -11.44 4.73 -15.63
C VAL A 248 -12.82 5.11 -15.08
N PHE A 249 -12.85 6.02 -14.10
CA PHE A 249 -14.02 6.27 -13.28
C PHE A 249 -14.63 7.67 -13.46
N ALA A 250 -13.93 8.65 -14.04
CA ALA A 250 -14.55 9.96 -14.22
C ALA A 250 -15.70 9.90 -15.23
N PRO A 251 -16.78 10.69 -15.04
CA PRO A 251 -17.84 10.80 -16.03
C PRO A 251 -17.29 11.25 -17.40
N ARG A 252 -17.85 10.68 -18.47
CA ARG A 252 -17.51 11.09 -19.84
C ARG A 252 -17.72 12.60 -20.02
N GLY A 253 -16.68 13.32 -20.45
CA GLY A 253 -16.67 14.77 -20.70
C GLY A 253 -15.97 15.63 -19.63
N VAL A 254 -15.52 15.08 -18.51
CA VAL A 254 -14.76 15.82 -17.48
C VAL A 254 -13.28 16.00 -17.85
N MET A 255 -12.72 15.10 -18.68
CA MET A 255 -11.29 15.09 -19.05
C MET A 255 -10.95 15.85 -20.36
N ASP A 256 -11.95 16.33 -21.10
CA ASP A 256 -11.74 17.03 -22.40
C ASP A 256 -11.23 18.49 -22.26
N GLY A 257 -10.91 18.95 -21.04
CA GLY A 257 -10.67 20.37 -20.74
C GLY A 257 -9.35 20.73 -20.04
N GLN A 258 -8.42 19.79 -19.83
CA GLN A 258 -7.16 20.08 -19.13
C GLN A 258 -5.97 19.60 -19.96
N PRO A 259 -5.01 20.48 -20.34
CA PRO A 259 -3.81 20.04 -21.05
C PRO A 259 -3.02 19.08 -20.16
N ILE A 260 -2.66 17.92 -20.71
CA ILE A 260 -1.61 17.07 -20.15
C ILE A 260 -0.30 17.81 -20.43
N GLU A 261 0.26 18.48 -19.43
CA GLU A 261 1.65 18.94 -19.51
C GLU A 261 2.55 17.70 -19.55
N ARG A 262 3.39 17.64 -20.59
CA ARG A 262 4.35 16.57 -20.85
C ARG A 262 5.64 16.78 -20.08
#